data_AF-A0A662PT00-F1
#
_entry.id   AF-A0A662PT00-F1
#
_cell.length_a   1.000
_cell.length_b   1.000
_cell.length_c   1.000
_cell.angle_alpha   90.00
_cell.angle_beta   90.00
_cell.angle_gamma   90.00
#
_symmetry.space_group_name_H-M   'P 1'
#
loop_
_entity.id
_entity.type
_entity.pdbx_description
1 polymer ?
#
loop_
_entity_poly.entity_id
_entity_poly.type
_entity_poly.pdbx_seq_one_letter_code
_entity_poly.pdbx_strand_id
1 'polypeptide(L)'
;WNTPDAIKERYRDVARALKDHLKLDVSDRLDRCLSRIDAIATQLKKRAEEVGVKSIKVICMSWQKAFVSWLGLNVVAEYGPPEKLSTAEVEKLLKTGREEKVALVIDNLQSGVEFGRSLAERLDAVQVVLTNFPYTEPKLVNLTEVMKRNANAIFDAISKYEYMVTTLRLTREVDTWRTAALIALVLIIVETATIAYLWRKLGV
;
A
#
# COMPACT_ATOMS: atom_id res chain seq x y z
N TRP A 1 12.61 -5.58 14.55
CA TRP A 1 13.96 -5.42 14.01
C TRP A 1 14.02 -4.49 12.79
N ASN A 2 12.92 -4.30 12.05
CA ASN A 2 12.87 -3.43 10.86
C ASN A 2 12.65 -1.93 11.12
N THR A 3 12.49 -1.50 12.36
CA THR A 3 12.32 -0.07 12.69
C THR A 3 13.69 0.59 12.90
N PRO A 4 13.85 1.91 12.67
CA PRO A 4 15.12 2.59 12.85
C PRO A 4 15.76 2.32 14.21
N ASP A 5 15.00 2.40 15.30
CA ASP A 5 15.53 2.17 16.65
C ASP A 5 15.97 0.73 16.86
N ALA A 6 15.21 -0.24 16.35
CA ALA A 6 15.60 -1.65 16.43
C ALA A 6 16.85 -1.93 15.60
N ILE A 7 16.99 -1.33 14.41
CA ILE A 7 18.20 -1.44 13.59
C ILE A 7 19.39 -0.84 14.35
N LYS A 8 19.25 0.38 14.89
CA LYS A 8 20.32 1.04 15.66
C LYS A 8 20.76 0.20 16.86
N GLU A 9 19.81 -0.41 17.60
CA GLU A 9 20.11 -1.30 18.71
C GLU A 9 20.96 -2.50 18.24
N ARG A 10 20.58 -3.17 17.15
CA ARG A 10 21.38 -4.29 16.61
C ARG A 10 22.78 -3.86 16.18
N TYR A 11 22.92 -2.68 15.59
CA TYR A 11 24.25 -2.13 15.23
C TYR A 11 25.12 -1.91 16.47
N ARG A 12 24.55 -1.40 17.56
CA ARG A 12 25.27 -1.24 18.84
C ARG A 12 25.67 -2.58 19.44
N ASP A 13 24.79 -3.57 19.38
CA ASP A 13 25.09 -4.92 19.89
C ASP A 13 26.23 -5.58 19.12
N VAL A 14 26.23 -5.46 17.78
CA VAL A 14 27.32 -5.98 16.94
C VAL A 14 28.63 -5.25 17.23
N ALA A 15 28.62 -3.92 17.33
CA ALA A 15 29.82 -3.15 17.64
C ALA A 15 30.40 -3.51 19.03
N ARG A 16 29.52 -3.72 20.03
CA ARG A 16 29.91 -4.19 21.36
C ARG A 16 30.57 -5.57 21.28
N ALA A 17 29.95 -6.52 20.58
CA ALA A 17 30.49 -7.87 20.42
C ALA A 17 31.86 -7.88 19.72
N LEU A 18 32.04 -7.06 18.68
CA LEU A 18 33.33 -6.91 17.97
C LEU A 18 34.42 -6.38 18.91
N LYS A 19 34.09 -5.40 19.75
CA LYS A 19 35.02 -4.84 20.73
C LYS A 19 35.37 -5.85 21.82
N ASP A 20 34.37 -6.51 22.39
CA ASP A 20 34.55 -7.38 23.56
C ASP A 20 35.29 -8.66 23.22
N HIS A 21 34.92 -9.30 22.09
CA HIS A 21 35.43 -10.62 21.72
C HIS A 21 36.61 -10.57 20.75
N LEU A 22 36.65 -9.60 19.84
CA LEU A 22 37.69 -9.51 18.80
C LEU A 22 38.65 -8.34 19.01
N LYS A 23 38.45 -7.51 20.04
CA LYS A 23 39.24 -6.29 20.31
C LYS A 23 39.29 -5.34 19.12
N LEU A 24 38.26 -5.36 18.27
CA LEU A 24 38.11 -4.47 17.13
C LEU A 24 37.25 -3.26 17.52
N ASP A 25 37.85 -2.08 17.57
CA ASP A 25 37.09 -0.83 17.76
C ASP A 25 36.52 -0.35 16.43
N VAL A 26 35.18 -0.28 16.36
CA VAL A 26 34.43 0.17 15.19
C VAL A 26 33.54 1.38 15.50
N SER A 27 33.81 2.10 16.59
CA SER A 27 32.97 3.20 17.09
C SER A 27 32.71 4.28 16.03
N ASP A 28 33.76 4.74 15.32
CA ASP A 28 33.61 5.72 14.23
C ASP A 28 32.69 5.23 13.10
N ARG A 29 32.74 3.93 12.78
CA ARG A 29 31.89 3.33 11.73
C ARG A 29 30.46 3.21 12.23
N LEU A 30 30.27 2.81 13.48
CA LEU A 30 28.97 2.75 14.14
C LEU A 30 28.29 4.12 14.11
N ASP A 31 28.97 5.18 14.53
CA ASP A 31 28.39 6.54 14.59
C ASP A 31 27.93 7.03 13.22
N ARG A 32 28.70 6.75 12.16
CA ARG A 32 28.27 7.04 10.78
C ARG A 32 27.04 6.25 10.38
N CYS A 33 26.96 4.97 10.74
CA CYS A 33 25.80 4.13 10.46
C CYS A 33 24.55 4.62 11.21
N LEU A 34 24.66 4.94 12.51
CA LEU A 34 23.56 5.46 13.32
C LEU A 34 23.05 6.80 12.77
N SER A 35 23.96 7.73 12.47
CA SER A 35 23.61 9.03 11.88
C SER A 35 22.90 8.88 10.53
N ARG A 36 23.33 7.91 9.70
CA ARG A 36 22.70 7.63 8.41
C ARG A 36 21.29 7.05 8.57
N ILE A 37 21.08 6.20 9.58
CA ILE A 37 19.76 5.65 9.90
C ILE A 37 18.80 6.78 10.31
N ASP A 38 19.24 7.68 11.20
CA ASP A 38 18.41 8.80 11.69
C ASP A 38 18.07 9.81 10.57
N ALA A 39 19.04 10.13 9.72
CA ALA A 39 18.82 11.00 8.57
C ALA A 39 17.74 10.42 7.63
N ILE A 40 17.79 9.12 7.35
CA ILE A 40 16.83 8.46 6.46
C ILE A 40 15.48 8.27 7.13
N ALA A 41 15.46 7.90 8.42
CA ALA A 41 14.23 7.83 9.19
C ALA A 41 13.46 9.17 9.14
N THR A 42 14.19 10.28 9.32
CA THR A 42 13.63 11.64 9.24
C THR A 42 13.08 11.94 7.83
N GLN A 43 13.86 11.63 6.78
CA GLN A 43 13.42 11.83 5.39
C GLN A 43 12.15 11.03 5.06
N LEU A 44 12.11 9.76 5.46
CA LEU A 44 10.97 8.88 5.20
C LEU A 44 9.74 9.31 5.99
N LYS A 45 9.91 9.78 7.23
CA LYS A 45 8.82 10.33 8.02
C LYS A 45 8.20 11.57 7.39
N LYS A 46 9.05 12.51 6.96
CA LYS A 46 8.59 13.70 6.23
C LYS A 46 7.82 13.30 4.97
N ARG A 47 8.37 12.37 4.17
CA ARG A 47 7.70 11.90 2.95
C ARG A 47 6.37 11.20 3.25
N ALA A 48 6.31 10.42 4.32
CA ALA A 48 5.09 9.75 4.76
C ALA A 48 3.99 10.75 5.16
N GLU A 49 4.36 11.88 5.77
CA GLU A 49 3.43 12.98 6.05
C GLU A 49 2.93 13.66 4.78
N GLU A 50 3.82 13.95 3.82
CA GLU A 50 3.47 14.54 2.52
C GLU A 50 2.50 13.67 1.71
N VAL A 51 2.67 12.35 1.76
CA VAL A 51 1.80 11.36 1.08
C VAL A 51 0.53 11.05 1.90
N GLY A 52 0.43 11.53 3.14
CA GLY A 52 -0.75 11.33 3.97
C GLY A 52 -0.97 9.90 4.45
N VAL A 53 0.10 9.14 4.72
CA VAL A 53 0.02 7.69 5.05
C VAL A 53 -0.92 7.34 6.21
N LYS A 54 -1.22 8.29 7.10
CA LYS A 54 -2.07 8.08 8.28
C LYS A 54 -3.52 7.75 7.93
N SER A 55 -4.01 8.19 6.77
CA SER A 55 -5.36 7.86 6.30
C SER A 55 -5.44 6.49 5.63
N ILE A 56 -4.28 5.88 5.32
CA ILE A 56 -4.19 4.63 4.57
C ILE A 56 -4.35 3.44 5.52
N LYS A 57 -5.45 2.72 5.33
CA LYS A 57 -5.75 1.49 6.05
C LYS A 57 -5.17 0.28 5.32
N VAL A 58 -4.50 -0.59 6.07
CA VAL A 58 -3.79 -1.73 5.51
C VAL A 58 -4.03 -3.02 6.28
N ILE A 59 -4.00 -4.13 5.55
CA ILE A 59 -3.80 -5.47 6.15
C ILE A 59 -2.33 -5.83 5.95
N CYS A 60 -1.63 -6.21 7.02
CA CYS A 60 -0.19 -6.38 6.97
C CYS A 60 0.25 -7.72 7.55
N MET A 61 1.19 -8.40 6.90
CA MET A 61 1.81 -9.57 7.50
C MET A 61 2.56 -9.17 8.77
N SER A 62 2.40 -9.94 9.86
CA SER A 62 2.88 -9.59 11.20
C SER A 62 4.38 -9.23 11.26
N TRP A 63 5.21 -9.85 10.43
CA TRP A 63 6.66 -9.55 10.36
C TRP A 63 6.97 -8.11 9.94
N GLN A 64 6.07 -7.47 9.19
CA GLN A 64 6.24 -6.11 8.67
C GLN A 64 5.48 -5.05 9.49
N LYS A 65 4.55 -5.46 10.36
CA LYS A 65 3.68 -4.57 11.13
C LYS A 65 4.44 -3.46 11.84
N ALA A 66 5.56 -3.78 12.49
CA ALA A 66 6.34 -2.80 13.24
C ALA A 66 6.88 -1.67 12.35
N PHE A 67 7.39 -2.02 11.15
CA PHE A 67 7.90 -1.02 10.20
C PHE A 67 6.76 -0.19 9.60
N VAL A 68 5.67 -0.85 9.20
CA VAL A 68 4.49 -0.20 8.61
C VAL A 68 3.84 0.78 9.59
N SER A 69 3.69 0.36 10.85
CA SER A 69 3.17 1.21 11.93
C SER A 69 4.14 2.35 12.24
N TRP A 70 5.44 2.05 12.28
CA TRP A 70 6.47 3.09 12.44
C TRP A 70 6.38 4.12 11.33
N LEU A 71 6.16 3.75 10.06
CA LEU A 71 6.05 4.70 8.96
C LEU A 71 4.82 5.61 9.13
N GLY A 72 3.73 5.06 9.65
CA GLY A 72 2.54 5.81 10.09
C GLY A 72 1.23 5.32 9.50
N LEU A 73 1.21 4.14 8.87
CA LEU A 73 -0.01 3.56 8.30
C LEU A 73 -0.92 2.98 9.38
N ASN A 74 -2.22 2.93 9.08
CA ASN A 74 -3.21 2.32 9.96
C ASN A 74 -3.34 0.82 9.65
N VAL A 75 -2.69 -0.03 10.46
CA VAL A 75 -2.80 -1.49 10.33
C VAL A 75 -4.11 -1.95 11.00
N VAL A 76 -5.13 -2.23 10.19
CA VAL A 76 -6.47 -2.62 10.68
C VAL A 76 -6.60 -4.12 10.94
N ALA A 77 -5.78 -4.93 10.27
CA ALA A 77 -5.63 -6.34 10.57
C ALA A 77 -4.22 -6.82 10.22
N GLU A 78 -3.83 -7.94 10.82
CA GLU A 78 -2.59 -8.62 10.49
C GLU A 78 -2.81 -10.11 10.25
N TYR A 79 -1.87 -10.72 9.54
CA TYR A 79 -1.88 -12.16 9.30
C TYR A 79 -0.47 -12.74 9.44
N GLY A 80 -0.42 -13.99 9.88
CA GLY A 80 0.82 -14.74 10.02
C GLY A 80 1.30 -15.32 8.69
N PRO A 81 2.26 -16.25 8.74
CA PRO A 81 2.68 -17.01 7.57
C PRO A 81 1.49 -17.72 6.88
N PRO A 82 1.36 -17.65 5.55
CA PRO A 82 0.19 -18.17 4.84
C PRO A 82 -0.11 -19.65 5.10
N GLU A 83 0.93 -20.47 5.30
CA GLU A 83 0.80 -21.89 5.57
C GLU A 83 0.16 -22.22 6.93
N LYS A 84 0.01 -21.21 7.80
CA LYS A 84 -0.60 -21.34 9.13
C LYS A 84 -2.00 -20.74 9.21
N LEU A 85 -2.50 -20.14 8.13
CA LEU A 85 -3.81 -19.50 8.13
C LEU A 85 -4.92 -20.52 7.95
N SER A 86 -5.86 -20.53 8.90
CA SER A 86 -7.12 -21.26 8.78
C SER A 86 -8.11 -20.53 7.88
N THR A 87 -9.09 -21.26 7.34
CA THR A 87 -10.17 -20.68 6.51
C THR A 87 -10.93 -19.57 7.24
N ALA A 88 -11.19 -19.74 8.54
CA ALA A 88 -11.89 -18.74 9.36
C ALA A 88 -11.10 -17.43 9.51
N GLU A 89 -9.77 -17.52 9.63
CA GLU A 89 -8.91 -16.33 9.67
C GLU A 89 -8.93 -15.59 8.33
N VAL A 90 -8.90 -16.33 7.21
CA VAL A 90 -9.02 -15.74 5.86
C VAL A 90 -10.36 -15.02 5.69
N GLU A 91 -11.47 -15.63 6.10
CA GLU A 91 -12.78 -15.00 6.05
C GLU A 91 -12.85 -13.73 6.90
N LYS A 92 -12.25 -13.76 8.10
CA LYS A 92 -12.17 -12.58 8.97
C LYS A 92 -11.35 -11.45 8.34
N LEU A 93 -10.22 -11.76 7.70
CA LEU A 93 -9.41 -10.78 6.98
C LEU A 93 -10.19 -10.12 5.85
N LEU A 94 -10.92 -10.91 5.06
CA LEU A 94 -11.76 -10.40 3.96
C LEU A 94 -12.92 -9.53 4.47
N LYS A 95 -13.57 -9.95 5.55
CA LYS A 95 -14.65 -9.18 6.18
C LYS A 95 -14.11 -7.83 6.65
N THR A 96 -13.04 -7.85 7.46
CA THR A 96 -12.40 -6.64 7.98
C THR A 96 -11.93 -5.75 6.83
N GLY A 97 -11.29 -6.32 5.80
CA GLY A 97 -10.80 -5.58 4.64
C GLY A 97 -11.90 -4.83 3.89
N ARG A 98 -13.07 -5.45 3.71
CA ARG A 98 -14.23 -4.83 3.07
C ARG A 98 -14.86 -3.74 3.93
N GLU A 99 -15.08 -4.03 5.22
CA GLU A 99 -15.69 -3.09 6.17
C GLU A 99 -14.85 -1.83 6.33
N GLU A 100 -13.54 -2.01 6.47
CA GLU A 100 -12.59 -0.92 6.68
C GLU A 100 -12.21 -0.19 5.39
N LYS A 101 -12.54 -0.74 4.21
CA LYS A 101 -12.11 -0.27 2.88
C LYS A 101 -10.58 -0.17 2.81
N VAL A 102 -9.94 -1.31 3.03
CA VAL A 102 -8.48 -1.41 3.02
C VAL A 102 -7.92 -1.02 1.66
N ALA A 103 -6.91 -0.16 1.67
CA ALA A 103 -6.25 0.32 0.46
C ALA A 103 -5.12 -0.62 0.02
N LEU A 104 -4.35 -1.15 0.99
CA LEU A 104 -3.16 -1.95 0.70
C LEU A 104 -3.15 -3.28 1.48
N VAL A 105 -2.62 -4.33 0.84
CA VAL A 105 -2.26 -5.59 1.50
C VAL A 105 -0.75 -5.73 1.44
N ILE A 106 -0.11 -5.86 2.61
CA ILE A 106 1.34 -5.84 2.74
C ILE A 106 1.87 -7.24 3.07
N ASP A 107 2.66 -7.81 2.17
CA ASP A 107 3.34 -9.09 2.33
C ASP A 107 4.78 -8.94 2.82
N ASN A 108 5.30 -10.06 3.35
CA ASN A 108 6.72 -10.26 3.57
C ASN A 108 7.27 -11.21 2.49
N LEU A 109 8.23 -10.74 1.68
CA LEU A 109 8.83 -11.49 0.57
C LEU A 109 9.26 -12.91 1.00
N GLN A 110 9.89 -13.03 2.16
CA GLN A 110 10.45 -14.30 2.65
C GLN A 110 9.39 -15.28 3.17
N SER A 111 8.14 -14.84 3.33
CA SER A 111 7.02 -15.67 3.77
C SER A 111 6.04 -15.99 2.64
N GLY A 112 6.37 -15.62 1.40
CA GLY A 112 5.52 -15.79 0.25
C GLY A 112 4.59 -14.59 0.01
N VAL A 113 4.13 -14.46 -1.24
CA VAL A 113 3.38 -13.30 -1.73
C VAL A 113 2.05 -13.68 -2.39
N GLU A 114 1.79 -14.97 -2.56
CA GLU A 114 0.62 -15.44 -3.31
C GLU A 114 -0.67 -15.19 -2.53
N PHE A 115 -0.65 -15.41 -1.21
CA PHE A 115 -1.80 -15.16 -0.36
C PHE A 115 -2.19 -13.68 -0.33
N GLY A 116 -1.23 -12.77 -0.07
CA GLY A 116 -1.52 -11.35 -0.04
C GLY A 116 -1.94 -10.81 -1.40
N ARG A 117 -1.47 -11.38 -2.53
CA ARG A 117 -1.99 -11.08 -3.87
C ARG A 117 -3.47 -11.42 -3.99
N SER A 118 -3.83 -12.68 -3.68
CA SER A 118 -5.22 -13.14 -3.74
C SER A 118 -6.13 -12.33 -2.81
N LEU A 119 -5.64 -11.97 -1.62
CA LEU A 119 -6.37 -11.12 -0.69
C LEU A 119 -6.58 -9.71 -1.24
N ALA A 120 -5.55 -9.10 -1.83
CA ALA A 120 -5.64 -7.77 -2.42
C ALA A 120 -6.65 -7.71 -3.58
N GLU A 121 -6.60 -8.69 -4.48
CA GLU A 121 -7.53 -8.81 -5.61
C GLU A 121 -8.99 -8.88 -5.15
N ARG A 122 -9.28 -9.67 -4.10
CA ARG A 122 -10.64 -9.83 -3.56
C ARG A 122 -11.14 -8.62 -2.77
N LEU A 123 -10.28 -7.67 -2.46
CA LEU A 123 -10.57 -6.47 -1.70
C LEU A 123 -10.51 -5.19 -2.55
N ASP A 124 -10.24 -5.30 -3.86
CA ASP A 124 -9.93 -4.16 -4.72
C ASP A 124 -8.84 -3.26 -4.12
N ALA A 125 -7.81 -3.90 -3.53
CA ALA A 125 -6.69 -3.27 -2.86
C ALA A 125 -5.39 -3.46 -3.66
N VAL A 126 -4.35 -2.70 -3.34
CA VAL A 126 -3.03 -2.84 -3.96
C VAL A 126 -2.12 -3.70 -3.09
N GLN A 127 -1.53 -4.74 -3.67
CA GLN A 127 -0.50 -5.54 -3.00
C GLN A 127 0.83 -4.77 -2.90
N VAL A 128 1.49 -4.86 -1.75
CA VAL A 128 2.84 -4.35 -1.50
C VAL A 128 3.70 -5.46 -0.92
N VAL A 129 4.83 -5.76 -1.55
CA VAL A 129 5.76 -6.79 -1.07
C VAL A 129 6.98 -6.12 -0.44
N LEU A 130 7.14 -6.28 0.87
CA LEU A 130 8.30 -5.77 1.60
C LEU A 130 9.34 -6.87 1.81
N THR A 131 10.60 -6.47 1.91
CA THR A 131 11.69 -7.41 2.22
C THR A 131 12.31 -7.08 3.56
N ASN A 132 12.68 -8.14 4.27
CA ASN A 132 13.38 -8.07 5.53
C ASN A 132 14.89 -7.90 5.34
N PHE A 133 15.46 -8.49 4.29
CA PHE A 133 16.90 -8.67 4.20
C PHE A 133 17.54 -7.83 3.08
N PRO A 134 18.79 -7.39 3.26
CA PRO A 134 19.63 -6.96 2.16
C PRO A 134 19.84 -8.09 1.15
N TYR A 135 20.34 -7.73 -0.03
CA TYR A 135 20.70 -8.62 -1.14
C TYR A 135 19.54 -9.41 -1.76
N THR A 136 18.28 -9.07 -1.43
CA THR A 136 17.13 -9.55 -2.21
C THR A 136 17.02 -8.88 -3.58
N GLU A 137 17.74 -7.77 -3.77
CA GLU A 137 17.90 -7.08 -5.05
C GLU A 137 19.35 -6.58 -5.17
N PRO A 138 19.94 -6.47 -6.38
CA PRO A 138 21.36 -6.13 -6.55
C PRO A 138 21.80 -4.83 -5.86
N LYS A 139 20.93 -3.82 -5.80
CA LYS A 139 21.22 -2.52 -5.18
C LYS A 139 20.97 -2.48 -3.67
N LEU A 140 20.38 -3.53 -3.10
CA LEU A 140 19.88 -3.55 -1.74
C LEU A 140 20.92 -4.04 -0.74
N VAL A 141 22.07 -3.37 -0.65
CA VAL A 141 23.25 -3.96 0.01
C VAL A 141 23.31 -3.75 1.54
N ASN A 142 22.37 -3.01 2.14
CA ASN A 142 22.32 -2.80 3.59
C ASN A 142 20.91 -2.50 4.08
N LEU A 143 20.70 -2.55 5.40
CA LEU A 143 19.37 -2.35 6.03
C LEU A 143 18.78 -0.96 5.80
N THR A 144 19.62 0.04 5.60
CA THR A 144 19.17 1.40 5.33
C THR A 144 18.61 1.56 3.92
N GLU A 145 19.18 0.84 2.94
CA GLU A 145 18.61 0.73 1.60
C GLU A 145 17.33 -0.14 1.59
N VAL A 146 17.28 -1.22 2.39
CA VAL A 146 16.04 -2.00 2.64
C VAL A 146 14.92 -1.07 3.13
N MET A 147 15.21 -0.25 4.14
CA MET A 147 14.26 0.68 4.72
C MET A 147 13.72 1.68 3.69
N LYS A 148 14.60 2.30 2.90
CA LYS A 148 14.19 3.20 1.80
C LYS A 148 13.32 2.50 0.78
N ARG A 149 13.77 1.35 0.28
CA ARG A 149 13.08 0.57 -0.74
C ARG A 149 11.68 0.20 -0.27
N ASN A 150 11.55 -0.28 0.97
CA ASN A 150 10.26 -0.67 1.53
C ASN A 150 9.32 0.53 1.70
N ALA A 151 9.82 1.68 2.19
CA ALA A 151 9.00 2.89 2.29
C ALA A 151 8.54 3.39 0.91
N ASN A 152 9.44 3.41 -0.08
CA ASN A 152 9.10 3.81 -1.44
C ASN A 152 8.07 2.88 -2.08
N ALA A 153 8.21 1.56 -1.90
CA ALA A 153 7.22 0.59 -2.37
C ALA A 153 5.82 0.86 -1.78
N ILE A 154 5.74 1.29 -0.52
CA ILE A 154 4.48 1.71 0.10
C ILE A 154 3.96 3.00 -0.54
N PHE A 155 4.81 4.03 -0.71
CA PHE A 155 4.41 5.30 -1.31
C PHE A 155 3.90 5.13 -2.75
N ASP A 156 4.61 4.35 -3.55
CA ASP A 156 4.22 4.05 -4.93
C ASP A 156 2.88 3.30 -4.98
N ALA A 157 2.66 2.39 -4.04
CA ALA A 157 1.40 1.65 -3.93
C ALA A 157 0.22 2.54 -3.49
N ILE A 158 0.46 3.53 -2.63
CA ILE A 158 -0.56 4.53 -2.27
C ILE A 158 -0.97 5.31 -3.52
N SER A 159 -0.01 5.85 -4.27
CA SER A 159 -0.32 6.56 -5.52
C SER A 159 -1.05 5.65 -6.52
N LYS A 160 -0.63 4.38 -6.65
CA LYS A 160 -1.33 3.40 -7.50
C LYS A 160 -2.78 3.17 -7.06
N TYR A 161 -3.04 3.08 -5.77
CA TYR A 161 -4.38 2.93 -5.23
C TYR A 161 -5.24 4.17 -5.52
N GLU A 162 -4.70 5.37 -5.32
CA GLU A 162 -5.38 6.64 -5.64
C GLU A 162 -5.74 6.74 -7.12
N TYR A 163 -4.83 6.36 -8.02
CA TYR A 163 -5.11 6.30 -9.45
C TYR A 163 -6.21 5.30 -9.75
N MET A 164 -6.14 4.08 -9.20
CA MET A 164 -7.16 3.05 -9.39
C MET A 164 -8.55 3.53 -8.97
N VAL A 165 -8.67 4.13 -7.78
CA VAL A 165 -9.94 4.67 -7.27
C VAL A 165 -10.45 5.82 -8.16
N THR A 166 -9.56 6.71 -8.58
CA THR A 166 -9.92 7.86 -9.43
C THR A 166 -10.37 7.42 -10.81
N THR A 167 -9.67 6.48 -11.44
CA THR A 167 -10.05 5.91 -12.74
C THR A 167 -11.40 5.21 -12.64
N LEU A 168 -11.65 4.40 -11.62
CA LEU A 168 -12.95 3.74 -11.42
C LEU A 168 -14.09 4.75 -11.26
N ARG A 169 -13.85 5.84 -10.53
CA ARG A 169 -14.82 6.93 -10.39
C ARG A 169 -15.10 7.62 -11.71
N LEU A 170 -14.06 8.00 -12.45
CA LEU A 170 -14.20 8.69 -13.74
C LEU A 170 -14.90 7.81 -14.78
N THR A 171 -14.58 6.51 -14.85
CA THR A 171 -15.28 5.58 -15.74
C THR A 171 -16.78 5.52 -15.42
N ARG A 172 -17.15 5.44 -14.14
CA ARG A 172 -18.56 5.47 -13.73
C ARG A 172 -19.26 6.77 -14.08
N GLU A 173 -18.60 7.91 -13.89
CA GLU A 173 -19.15 9.22 -14.27
C GLU A 173 -19.36 9.29 -15.79
N VAL A 174 -18.38 8.86 -16.59
CA VAL A 174 -18.49 8.80 -18.06
C VAL A 174 -19.63 7.89 -18.51
N ASP A 175 -19.76 6.70 -17.94
CA ASP A 175 -20.85 5.78 -18.28
C ASP A 175 -22.22 6.38 -17.95
N THR A 176 -22.34 7.06 -16.80
CA THR A 176 -23.57 7.74 -16.39
C THR A 176 -23.97 8.82 -17.41
N TRP A 177 -23.01 9.66 -17.83
CA TRP A 177 -23.26 10.70 -18.83
C TRP A 177 -23.60 10.12 -20.20
N ARG A 178 -22.94 9.03 -20.60
CA ARG A 178 -23.25 8.31 -21.84
C ARG A 178 -24.69 7.80 -21.83
N THR A 179 -25.13 7.17 -20.74
CA THR A 179 -26.50 6.70 -20.60
C THR A 179 -27.50 7.85 -20.61
N ALA A 180 -27.24 8.95 -19.90
CA ALA A 180 -28.11 10.12 -19.90
C ALA A 180 -28.25 10.74 -21.29
N ALA A 181 -27.15 10.86 -22.04
CA ALA A 181 -27.16 11.37 -23.41
C ALA A 181 -27.98 10.49 -24.36
N LEU A 182 -27.88 9.16 -24.22
CA LEU A 182 -28.70 8.22 -25.00
C LEU A 182 -30.19 8.35 -24.68
N ILE A 183 -30.55 8.51 -23.40
CA ILE A 183 -31.95 8.73 -22.99
C ILE A 183 -32.47 10.05 -23.56
N ALA A 184 -31.71 11.14 -23.43
CA ALA A 184 -32.07 12.44 -23.98
C ALA A 184 -32.27 12.39 -25.50
N LEU A 185 -31.40 11.68 -26.22
CA LEU A 185 -31.53 11.48 -27.66
C LEU A 185 -32.84 10.76 -28.03
N VAL A 186 -33.19 9.71 -27.30
CA VAL A 186 -34.46 8.98 -27.53
C VAL A 186 -35.66 9.88 -27.25
N LEU A 187 -35.64 10.68 -26.18
CA LEU A 187 -36.71 11.63 -25.86
C LEU A 187 -36.90 12.66 -26.98
N ILE A 188 -35.80 13.25 -27.47
CA ILE A 188 -35.83 14.20 -28.60
C ILE A 188 -36.45 13.56 -29.83
N ILE A 189 -36.10 12.31 -30.16
CA ILE A 189 -36.66 11.59 -31.31
C ILE A 189 -38.17 11.39 -31.15
N VAL A 190 -38.63 10.97 -29.97
CA VAL A 190 -40.05 10.74 -29.68
C VAL A 190 -40.85 12.05 -29.72
N GLU A 191 -40.34 13.11 -29.11
CA GLU A 191 -40.97 14.44 -29.15
C GLU A 191 -41.07 14.96 -30.58
N THR A 192 -39.97 14.87 -31.35
CA THR A 192 -39.93 15.29 -32.75
C THR A 192 -40.95 14.51 -33.59
N ALA A 193 -41.03 13.18 -33.42
CA ALA A 193 -42.00 12.34 -34.12
C ALA A 193 -43.45 12.68 -33.73
N THR A 194 -43.70 12.96 -32.46
CA THR A 194 -45.03 13.33 -31.94
C THR A 194 -45.47 14.68 -32.50
N ILE A 195 -44.58 15.69 -32.49
CA ILE A 195 -44.84 17.01 -33.07
C ILE A 195 -45.13 16.87 -34.57
N ALA A 196 -44.31 16.11 -35.30
CA ALA A 196 -44.51 15.87 -36.73
C ALA A 196 -45.85 15.16 -37.03
N TYR A 197 -46.23 14.18 -36.21
CA TYR A 197 -47.53 13.50 -36.31
C TYR A 197 -48.70 14.45 -36.06
N LEU A 198 -48.64 15.24 -34.98
CA LEU A 198 -49.68 16.21 -34.64
C LEU A 198 -49.82 17.29 -35.71
N TRP A 199 -48.71 17.80 -36.24
CA TRP A 199 -48.70 18.78 -37.32
C TRP A 199 -49.41 18.25 -38.57
N ARG A 200 -49.08 17.01 -38.98
CA ARG A 200 -49.72 16.34 -40.13
C ARG A 200 -51.21 16.06 -39.92
N LYS A 201 -51.64 15.78 -38.68
CA LYS A 201 -53.04 15.46 -38.35
C LYS A 201 -53.92 16.70 -38.21
N LEU A 202 -53.39 17.80 -37.68
CA LEU A 202 -54.14 19.04 -37.39
C LEU A 202 -54.27 19.97 -38.60
N GLY A 203 -53.58 19.70 -39.71
CA GLY A 203 -53.86 20.35 -41.00
C GLY A 203 -53.58 21.86 -41.02
N VAL A 204 -52.42 22.30 -40.51
CA VAL A 204 -51.80 23.56 -40.92
C VAL A 204 -50.72 23.26 -41.94
#